data_AF-A0AAW3D9N1-F1
#
_entry.id   AF-A0AAW3D9N1-F1
#
_cell.length_a   1.000
_cell.length_b   1.000
_cell.length_c   1.000
_cell.angle_alpha   90.00
_cell.angle_beta   90.00
_cell.angle_gamma   90.00
#
_symmetry.space_group_name_H-M   'P 1'
#
loop_
_entity.id
_entity.type
_entity.pdbx_description
1 polymer ?
#
loop_
_entity_poly.entity_id
_entity_poly.type
_entity_poly.pdbx_seq_one_letter_code
_entity_poly.pdbx_strand_id
1 'polypeptide(L)'
;MSKLISTLNNIELETQDKINLISNMQIHAKYENAEYDQFIEKIVNNTNDIKSIDIYSLILCLNSEICLNLAQINKIPEIIESYFSVLESKFSNISPSDSKQKSELAEKGINKFLNIIDSNFAEIKNLEIISSSIIDNITELTNKVLTFFDENNLSYDSDLKAQLARTLNKIKKSLALEEQKIQDTVQEPVEETKEGTNTNTKLPKSATISHGSEKWQSLVEKIEVLKNLVDNERIFETSIVYDDIQNLLANFDPKEYFPEVFFPLYKKIAPVISDIHKNIDYYSTSIQWSIAKKMYEIDYNQFLDNLERMPENNFLNSTSSSLAQEYFYQTNSEVKKQYRENNKILEDNDAHKPNISIKSQNRKDGNPQNIIKQENNIENISNDELDKLFDF
;
A
#
# COMPACT_ATOMS: atom_id res chain seq x y z
N MET A 1 27.39 -7.78 0.05
CA MET A 1 27.55 -6.87 1.20
C MET A 1 27.13 -5.44 0.83
N SER A 2 26.16 -4.89 1.58
CA SER A 2 25.57 -3.56 1.36
C SER A 2 26.56 -2.42 1.64
N LYS A 3 26.52 -1.35 0.81
CA LYS A 3 27.34 -0.14 1.00
C LYS A 3 27.10 0.51 2.37
N LEU A 4 25.84 0.56 2.79
CA LEU A 4 25.47 1.14 4.08
C LEU A 4 25.96 0.29 5.24
N ILE A 5 25.80 -1.04 5.19
CA ILE A 5 26.30 -1.93 6.24
C ILE A 5 27.83 -1.84 6.38
N SER A 6 28.56 -1.78 5.27
CA SER A 6 30.01 -1.52 5.30
C SER A 6 30.36 -0.16 5.92
N THR A 7 29.55 0.88 5.68
CA THR A 7 29.73 2.20 6.32
C THR A 7 29.45 2.13 7.82
N LEU A 8 28.28 1.61 8.21
CA LEU A 8 27.83 1.51 9.61
C LEU A 8 28.78 0.66 10.46
N ASN A 9 29.40 -0.39 9.90
CA ASN A 9 30.39 -1.19 10.61
C ASN A 9 31.73 -0.47 10.84
N ASN A 10 32.09 0.51 10.01
CA ASN A 10 33.35 1.25 10.08
C ASN A 10 33.26 2.57 10.85
N ILE A 11 32.07 2.97 11.31
CA ILE A 11 31.86 4.20 12.10
C ILE A 11 31.31 3.92 13.50
N GLU A 12 31.68 4.78 14.43
CA GLU A 12 31.03 4.94 15.72
C GLU A 12 29.83 5.88 15.53
N LEU A 13 28.64 5.43 15.92
CA LEU A 13 27.39 6.17 15.71
C LEU A 13 27.10 7.13 16.87
N GLU A 14 26.85 8.39 16.52
CA GLU A 14 26.47 9.46 17.44
C GLU A 14 24.93 9.63 17.39
N THR A 15 24.24 9.32 18.48
CA THR A 15 22.77 9.49 18.59
C THR A 15 22.40 10.97 18.60
N GLN A 16 21.45 11.37 17.75
CA GLN A 16 20.94 12.73 17.68
C GLN A 16 19.56 12.84 18.35
N ASP A 17 19.28 13.95 19.04
CA ASP A 17 18.01 14.12 19.76
C ASP A 17 16.79 14.25 18.85
N LYS A 18 16.98 14.87 17.67
CA LYS A 18 15.92 15.10 16.68
C LYS A 18 16.46 14.94 15.27
N ILE A 19 15.61 14.41 14.40
CA ILE A 19 15.91 14.23 12.98
C ILE A 19 15.86 15.57 12.23
N ASN A 20 16.83 15.78 11.33
CA ASN A 20 16.80 16.90 10.38
C ASN A 20 15.76 16.65 9.28
N LEU A 21 14.52 17.08 9.54
CA LEU A 21 13.35 16.87 8.66
C LEU A 21 13.58 17.37 7.22
N ILE A 22 14.27 18.49 7.03
CA ILE A 22 14.46 19.08 5.70
C ILE A 22 15.44 18.25 4.86
N SER A 23 16.55 17.80 5.48
CA SER A 23 17.50 16.91 4.82
C SER A 23 16.84 15.57 4.50
N ASN A 24 16.18 14.96 5.48
CA ASN A 24 15.54 13.67 5.33
C ASN A 24 14.43 13.69 4.26
N MET A 25 13.61 14.75 4.17
CA MET A 25 12.57 14.85 3.13
C MET A 25 13.14 14.77 1.70
N GLN A 26 14.26 15.42 1.42
CA GLN A 26 14.92 15.35 0.09
C GLN A 26 15.58 14.00 -0.20
N ILE A 27 15.89 13.23 0.85
CA ILE A 27 16.47 11.89 0.72
C ILE A 27 15.32 10.88 0.56
N HIS A 28 14.30 10.92 1.41
CA HIS A 28 13.11 10.06 1.37
C HIS A 28 12.31 10.21 0.07
N ALA A 29 12.28 11.40 -0.54
CA ALA A 29 11.69 11.58 -1.88
C ALA A 29 12.32 10.65 -2.95
N LYS A 30 13.62 10.36 -2.86
CA LYS A 30 14.26 9.40 -3.78
C LYS A 30 13.78 7.97 -3.56
N TYR A 31 13.50 7.60 -2.31
CA TYR A 31 12.99 6.28 -1.96
C TYR A 31 11.57 6.07 -2.50
N GLU A 32 10.68 7.06 -2.35
CA GLU A 32 9.31 6.98 -2.88
C GLU A 32 9.28 7.04 -4.42
N ASN A 33 10.23 7.74 -5.07
CA ASN A 33 10.46 7.70 -6.53
C ASN A 33 11.10 6.39 -7.04
N ALA A 34 11.30 5.38 -6.20
CA ALA A 34 12.04 4.14 -6.50
C ALA A 34 13.49 4.33 -6.99
N GLU A 35 14.12 5.48 -6.71
CA GLU A 35 15.53 5.76 -6.99
C GLU A 35 16.45 5.13 -5.92
N TYR A 36 16.26 3.84 -5.64
CA TYR A 36 16.83 3.13 -4.48
C TYR A 36 18.36 3.24 -4.35
N ASP A 37 19.12 3.12 -5.45
CA ASP A 37 20.58 3.28 -5.44
C ASP A 37 21.00 4.69 -4.98
N GLN A 38 20.33 5.73 -5.49
CA GLN A 38 20.63 7.12 -5.17
C GLN A 38 20.17 7.49 -3.76
N PHE A 39 19.10 6.86 -3.28
CA PHE A 39 18.66 6.95 -1.89
C PHE A 39 19.72 6.37 -0.93
N ILE A 40 20.18 5.14 -1.17
CA ILE A 40 21.23 4.49 -0.36
C ILE A 40 22.51 5.32 -0.39
N GLU A 41 22.94 5.80 -1.57
CA GLU A 41 24.13 6.65 -1.69
C GLU A 41 24.02 7.95 -0.88
N LYS A 42 22.86 8.63 -0.93
CA LYS A 42 22.64 9.83 -0.09
C LYS A 42 22.64 9.51 1.41
N ILE A 43 22.04 8.40 1.84
CA ILE A 43 22.10 7.98 3.24
C ILE A 43 23.54 7.67 3.66
N VAL A 44 24.30 6.93 2.85
CA VAL A 44 25.72 6.64 3.12
C VAL A 44 26.54 7.92 3.27
N ASN A 45 26.40 8.88 2.36
CA ASN A 45 27.15 10.13 2.42
C ASN A 45 26.75 10.95 3.66
N ASN A 46 25.45 11.15 3.90
CA ASN A 46 24.95 11.86 5.06
C ASN A 46 25.39 11.19 6.38
N THR A 47 25.34 9.86 6.46
CA THR A 47 25.78 9.08 7.63
C THR A 47 27.29 9.14 7.85
N ASN A 48 28.12 9.26 6.80
CA ASN A 48 29.56 9.55 6.97
C ASN A 48 29.79 10.97 7.51
N ASP A 49 29.05 11.95 6.99
CA ASP A 49 29.22 13.37 7.34
C ASP A 49 28.77 13.68 8.78
N ILE A 50 27.61 13.15 9.20
CA ILE A 50 27.00 13.44 10.51
C ILE A 50 27.17 12.32 11.56
N LYS A 51 27.82 11.21 11.17
CA LYS A 51 27.98 9.97 11.97
C LYS A 51 26.70 9.44 12.61
N SER A 52 25.55 9.68 11.98
CA SER A 52 24.25 9.30 12.52
C SER A 52 23.36 8.73 11.42
N ILE A 53 22.47 7.84 11.85
CA ILE A 53 21.38 7.31 11.03
C ILE A 53 20.15 7.18 11.91
N ASP A 54 18.99 7.56 11.37
CA ASP A 54 17.72 7.35 12.05
C ASP A 54 17.13 5.97 11.73
N ILE A 55 16.37 5.42 12.68
CA ILE A 55 15.81 4.07 12.58
C ILE A 55 14.91 3.87 11.35
N TYR A 56 14.18 4.91 10.93
CA TYR A 56 13.32 4.84 9.76
C TYR A 56 14.16 4.74 8.49
N SER A 57 15.13 5.62 8.30
CA SER A 57 16.06 5.58 7.17
C SER A 57 16.86 4.27 7.09
N LEU A 58 17.24 3.67 8.23
CA LEU A 58 17.88 2.35 8.27
C LEU A 58 16.97 1.25 7.67
N ILE A 59 15.70 1.21 8.08
CA ILE A 59 14.74 0.21 7.58
C ILE A 59 14.34 0.50 6.12
N LEU A 60 14.27 1.76 5.69
CA LEU A 60 14.10 2.10 4.28
C LEU A 60 15.30 1.65 3.42
N CYS A 61 16.52 1.67 3.95
CA CYS A 61 17.71 1.16 3.25
C CYS A 61 17.68 -0.36 3.12
N LEU A 62 17.20 -1.08 4.14
CA LEU A 62 16.90 -2.52 4.05
C LEU A 62 15.90 -2.80 2.91
N ASN A 63 14.78 -2.08 2.86
CA ASN A 63 13.80 -2.21 1.78
C ASN A 63 14.42 -1.93 0.40
N SER A 64 15.25 -0.90 0.30
CA SER A 64 15.91 -0.49 -0.93
C SER A 64 16.87 -1.56 -1.46
N GLU A 65 17.70 -2.14 -0.58
CA GLU A 65 18.60 -3.26 -0.93
C GLU A 65 17.81 -4.51 -1.35
N ILE A 66 16.67 -4.80 -0.71
CA ILE A 66 15.78 -5.90 -1.13
C ILE A 66 15.23 -5.63 -2.53
N CYS A 67 14.67 -4.45 -2.79
CA CYS A 67 14.14 -4.07 -4.10
C CYS A 67 15.19 -4.17 -5.22
N LEU A 68 16.42 -3.71 -4.96
CA LEU A 68 17.54 -3.81 -5.90
C LEU A 68 18.03 -5.26 -6.16
N ASN A 69 17.73 -6.20 -5.26
CA ASN A 69 18.17 -7.59 -5.35
C ASN A 69 17.00 -8.58 -5.60
N LEU A 70 15.81 -8.14 -6.02
CA LEU A 70 14.66 -9.02 -6.30
C LEU A 70 14.94 -10.07 -7.38
N ALA A 71 15.80 -9.78 -8.35
CA ALA A 71 16.25 -10.76 -9.35
C ALA A 71 17.17 -11.86 -8.77
N GLN A 72 17.61 -11.71 -7.52
CA GLN A 72 18.56 -12.58 -6.82
C GLN A 72 18.02 -12.91 -5.41
N ILE A 73 16.82 -13.51 -5.38
CA ILE A 73 16.05 -13.82 -4.16
C ILE A 73 16.88 -14.59 -3.11
N ASN A 74 17.84 -15.41 -3.54
CA ASN A 74 18.78 -16.10 -2.67
C ASN A 74 19.68 -15.18 -1.82
N LYS A 75 19.84 -13.90 -2.18
CA LYS A 75 20.56 -12.89 -1.39
C LYS A 75 19.70 -12.18 -0.35
N ILE A 76 18.36 -12.21 -0.49
CA ILE A 76 17.44 -11.51 0.44
C ILE A 76 17.68 -11.93 1.91
N PRO A 77 17.91 -13.22 2.25
CA PRO A 77 18.30 -13.60 3.60
C PRO A 77 19.59 -12.92 4.12
N GLU A 78 20.65 -12.87 3.30
CA GLU A 78 21.93 -12.22 3.66
C GLU A 78 21.72 -10.72 3.94
N ILE A 79 20.87 -10.07 3.15
CA ILE A 79 20.54 -8.65 3.30
C ILE A 79 19.78 -8.42 4.62
N ILE A 80 18.71 -9.18 4.88
CA ILE A 80 17.92 -9.02 6.12
C ILE A 80 18.80 -9.27 7.36
N GLU A 81 19.57 -10.35 7.38
CA GLU A 81 20.48 -10.68 8.50
C GLU A 81 21.54 -9.59 8.72
N SER A 82 22.10 -9.03 7.64
CA SER A 82 23.10 -7.95 7.72
C SER A 82 22.54 -6.68 8.37
N TYR A 83 21.31 -6.28 8.00
CA TYR A 83 20.64 -5.12 8.59
C TYR A 83 20.16 -5.40 10.01
N PHE A 84 19.64 -6.60 10.28
CA PHE A 84 19.22 -7.01 11.61
C PHE A 84 20.40 -7.03 12.60
N SER A 85 21.56 -7.55 12.19
CA SER A 85 22.80 -7.53 12.99
C SER A 85 23.21 -6.11 13.41
N VAL A 86 23.04 -5.12 12.53
CA VAL A 86 23.33 -3.71 12.84
C VAL A 86 22.25 -3.10 13.74
N LEU A 87 20.97 -3.43 13.51
CA LEU A 87 19.88 -3.00 14.37
C LEU A 87 20.07 -3.50 15.80
N GLU A 88 20.31 -4.80 15.99
CA GLU A 88 20.53 -5.43 17.29
C GLU A 88 21.77 -4.86 18.00
N SER A 89 22.92 -4.79 17.32
CA SER A 89 24.18 -4.36 17.94
C SER A 89 24.30 -2.85 18.19
N LYS A 90 23.53 -2.00 17.48
CA LYS A 90 23.63 -0.53 17.56
C LYS A 90 22.32 0.19 17.91
N PHE A 91 21.27 -0.50 18.36
CA PHE A 91 19.94 0.09 18.64
C PHE A 91 19.96 1.34 19.52
N SER A 92 20.79 1.35 20.57
CA SER A 92 21.00 2.49 21.47
C SER A 92 21.59 3.72 20.78
N ASN A 93 22.43 3.49 19.76
CA ASN A 93 23.17 4.51 19.03
C ASN A 93 22.48 4.99 17.75
N ILE A 94 21.42 4.28 17.33
CA ILE A 94 20.55 4.71 16.22
C ILE A 94 19.64 5.83 16.70
N SER A 95 19.47 6.87 15.87
CA SER A 95 18.66 8.05 16.15
C SER A 95 17.16 7.81 15.94
N PRO A 96 16.27 8.62 16.56
CA PRO A 96 16.55 9.69 17.52
C PRO A 96 16.81 9.16 18.95
N SER A 97 17.31 10.01 19.85
CA SER A 97 17.44 9.67 21.28
C SER A 97 16.09 9.60 22.00
N ASP A 98 15.11 10.41 21.57
CA ASP A 98 13.75 10.43 22.11
C ASP A 98 13.04 9.09 21.87
N SER A 99 12.64 8.42 22.95
CA SER A 99 12.09 7.06 22.89
C SER A 99 10.72 7.00 22.20
N LYS A 100 9.90 8.05 22.33
CA LYS A 100 8.59 8.12 21.68
C LYS A 100 8.78 8.27 20.17
N GLN A 101 9.60 9.23 19.73
CA GLN A 101 9.91 9.45 18.33
C GLN A 101 10.61 8.23 17.72
N LYS A 102 11.54 7.58 18.44
CA LYS A 102 12.17 6.32 17.99
C LYS A 102 11.12 5.23 17.77
N SER A 103 10.16 5.06 18.69
CA SER A 103 9.10 4.06 18.55
C SER A 103 8.18 4.35 17.34
N GLU A 104 7.68 5.58 17.20
CA GLU A 104 6.83 5.98 16.05
C GLU A 104 7.52 5.80 14.70
N LEU A 105 8.85 5.99 14.63
CA LEU A 105 9.64 5.84 13.42
C LEU A 105 10.03 4.38 13.14
N ALA A 106 10.30 3.60 14.19
CA ALA A 106 10.49 2.16 14.09
C ALA A 106 9.23 1.48 13.55
N GLU A 107 8.05 1.82 14.10
CA GLU A 107 6.74 1.34 13.64
C GLU A 107 6.49 1.66 12.17
N LYS A 108 6.69 2.92 11.75
CA LYS A 108 6.57 3.32 10.33
C LYS A 108 7.53 2.56 9.43
N GLY A 109 8.76 2.33 9.88
CA GLY A 109 9.79 1.61 9.13
C GLY A 109 9.42 0.14 8.94
N ILE A 110 9.12 -0.56 10.04
CA ILE A 110 8.80 -2.00 10.01
C ILE A 110 7.51 -2.26 9.25
N ASN A 111 6.49 -1.40 9.37
CA ASN A 111 5.25 -1.54 8.61
C ASN A 111 5.49 -1.35 7.10
N LYS A 112 6.38 -0.43 6.68
CA LYS A 112 6.78 -0.32 5.26
C LYS A 112 7.57 -1.57 4.80
N PHE A 113 8.45 -2.11 5.65
CA PHE A 113 9.18 -3.36 5.37
C PHE A 113 8.24 -4.56 5.18
N LEU A 114 7.29 -4.77 6.10
CA LEU A 114 6.32 -5.87 6.02
C LEU A 114 5.49 -5.77 4.73
N ASN A 115 4.99 -4.57 4.40
CA ASN A 115 4.24 -4.31 3.17
C ASN A 115 5.06 -4.59 1.90
N ILE A 116 6.32 -4.15 1.86
CA ILE A 116 7.18 -4.28 0.67
C ILE A 116 7.61 -5.73 0.47
N ILE A 117 7.97 -6.47 1.53
CA ILE A 117 8.20 -7.90 1.40
C ILE A 117 6.92 -8.62 0.98
N ASP A 118 5.75 -8.35 1.59
CA ASP A 118 4.50 -9.02 1.18
C ASP A 118 4.20 -8.79 -0.30
N SER A 119 4.26 -7.53 -0.76
CA SER A 119 4.01 -7.15 -2.16
C SER A 119 5.00 -7.83 -3.11
N ASN A 120 6.30 -7.70 -2.84
CA ASN A 120 7.36 -8.27 -3.68
C ASN A 120 7.25 -9.81 -3.77
N PHE A 121 6.90 -10.48 -2.67
CA PHE A 121 6.76 -11.94 -2.65
C PHE A 121 5.42 -12.42 -3.23
N ALA A 122 4.35 -11.63 -3.12
CA ALA A 122 3.07 -11.93 -3.76
C ALA A 122 3.14 -11.88 -5.30
N GLU A 123 4.05 -11.08 -5.87
CA GLU A 123 4.24 -10.96 -7.33
C GLU A 123 5.17 -12.02 -7.95
N ILE A 124 5.77 -12.90 -7.14
CA ILE A 124 6.66 -13.97 -7.62
C ILE A 124 5.88 -14.96 -8.50
N LYS A 125 6.16 -14.91 -9.80
CA LYS A 125 5.55 -15.80 -10.82
C LYS A 125 6.41 -17.01 -11.20
N ASN A 126 7.72 -16.96 -10.95
CA ASN A 126 8.64 -18.06 -11.27
C ASN A 126 9.16 -18.71 -9.98
N LEU A 127 8.58 -19.85 -9.66
CA LEU A 127 8.89 -20.63 -8.46
C LEU A 127 10.16 -21.49 -8.62
N GLU A 128 10.56 -21.84 -9.85
CA GLU A 128 11.73 -22.70 -10.14
C GLU A 128 13.06 -22.12 -9.61
N ILE A 129 13.12 -20.81 -9.37
CA ILE A 129 14.31 -20.09 -8.88
C ILE A 129 14.41 -20.15 -7.33
N ILE A 130 13.36 -20.58 -6.64
CA ILE A 130 13.20 -20.42 -5.19
C ILE A 130 13.05 -21.78 -4.52
N SER A 131 13.98 -22.12 -3.62
CA SER A 131 13.82 -23.28 -2.75
C SER A 131 12.93 -22.95 -1.54
N SER A 132 12.21 -23.95 -1.00
CA SER A 132 11.48 -23.78 0.28
C SER A 132 12.41 -23.28 1.39
N SER A 133 13.70 -23.66 1.39
CA SER A 133 14.68 -23.21 2.38
C SER A 133 14.94 -21.69 2.34
N ILE A 134 14.84 -21.03 1.19
CA ILE A 134 14.99 -19.57 1.12
C ILE A 134 13.77 -18.89 1.77
N ILE A 135 12.56 -19.38 1.50
CA ILE A 135 11.32 -18.87 2.11
C ILE A 135 11.31 -19.12 3.62
N ASP A 136 11.80 -20.27 4.07
CA ASP A 136 11.93 -20.58 5.49
C ASP A 136 12.94 -19.66 6.20
N ASN A 137 14.11 -19.40 5.58
CA ASN A 137 15.09 -18.45 6.10
C ASN A 137 14.50 -17.02 6.21
N ILE A 138 13.79 -16.55 5.18
CA ILE A 138 13.14 -15.22 5.21
C ILE A 138 12.07 -15.17 6.30
N THR A 139 11.31 -16.25 6.49
CA THR A 139 10.30 -16.36 7.55
C THR A 139 10.95 -16.32 8.93
N GLU A 140 12.04 -17.04 9.14
CA GLU A 140 12.80 -17.03 10.41
C GLU A 140 13.38 -15.64 10.71
N LEU A 141 14.04 -15.01 9.73
CA LEU A 141 14.63 -13.68 9.86
C LEU A 141 13.59 -12.60 10.12
N THR A 142 12.44 -12.65 9.42
CA THR A 142 11.32 -11.75 9.68
C THR A 142 10.80 -11.91 11.10
N ASN A 143 10.67 -13.15 11.60
CA ASN A 143 10.25 -13.40 12.97
C ASN A 143 11.29 -12.92 13.99
N LYS A 144 12.60 -13.09 13.74
CA LYS A 144 13.68 -12.53 14.59
C LYS A 144 13.59 -11.01 14.71
N VAL A 145 13.41 -10.30 13.59
CA VAL A 145 13.20 -8.84 13.58
C VAL A 145 11.96 -8.47 14.42
N LEU A 146 10.84 -9.19 14.27
CA LEU A 146 9.62 -8.90 15.02
C LEU A 146 9.73 -9.22 16.51
N THR A 147 10.44 -10.29 16.89
CA THR A 147 10.75 -10.59 18.30
C THR A 147 11.62 -9.50 18.91
N PHE A 148 12.62 -8.98 18.19
CA PHE A 148 13.38 -7.83 18.66
C PHE A 148 12.51 -6.58 18.89
N PHE A 149 11.49 -6.35 18.04
CA PHE A 149 10.52 -5.27 18.27
C PHE A 149 9.67 -5.52 19.53
N ASP A 150 9.16 -6.75 19.71
CA ASP A 150 8.41 -7.15 20.91
C ASP A 150 9.27 -6.95 22.19
N GLU A 151 10.54 -7.37 22.18
CA GLU A 151 11.49 -7.24 23.30
C GLU A 151 11.85 -5.78 23.64
N ASN A 152 11.89 -4.90 22.64
CA ASN A 152 12.19 -3.47 22.82
C ASN A 152 10.94 -2.61 23.05
N ASN A 153 9.75 -3.23 23.21
CA ASN A 153 8.46 -2.53 23.35
C ASN A 153 8.12 -1.59 22.17
N LEU A 154 8.52 -1.98 20.95
CA LEU A 154 8.24 -1.26 19.72
C LEU A 154 6.95 -1.76 19.09
N SER A 155 6.13 -0.85 18.57
CA SER A 155 4.87 -1.20 17.89
C SER A 155 5.09 -1.60 16.43
N TYR A 156 4.23 -2.48 15.93
CA TYR A 156 4.10 -2.84 14.52
C TYR A 156 2.67 -3.31 14.25
N ASP A 157 2.26 -3.28 12.99
CA ASP A 157 0.93 -3.72 12.57
C ASP A 157 0.84 -5.26 12.51
N SER A 158 -0.03 -5.83 13.37
CA SER A 158 -0.27 -7.27 13.45
C SER A 158 -0.95 -7.86 12.21
N ASP A 159 -1.75 -7.06 11.50
CA ASP A 159 -2.41 -7.50 10.26
C ASP A 159 -1.40 -7.59 9.12
N LEU A 160 -0.43 -6.67 9.04
CA LEU A 160 0.67 -6.78 8.06
C LEU A 160 1.55 -8.01 8.32
N LYS A 161 1.88 -8.29 9.59
CA LYS A 161 2.54 -9.54 10.00
C LYS A 161 1.74 -10.78 9.56
N ALA A 162 0.42 -10.75 9.74
CA ALA A 162 -0.47 -11.84 9.34
C ALA A 162 -0.63 -11.97 7.81
N GLN A 163 -0.57 -10.87 7.06
CA GLN A 163 -0.59 -10.86 5.59
C GLN A 163 0.68 -11.50 5.03
N LEU A 164 1.85 -11.01 5.42
CA LEU A 164 3.14 -11.55 5.02
C LEU A 164 3.27 -13.05 5.35
N ALA A 165 2.87 -13.45 6.56
CA ALA A 165 2.85 -14.86 6.95
C ALA A 165 1.94 -15.71 6.05
N ARG A 166 0.79 -15.20 5.59
CA ARG A 166 -0.07 -15.91 4.63
C ARG A 166 0.60 -16.01 3.25
N THR A 167 1.26 -14.97 2.78
CA THR A 167 1.93 -14.94 1.47
C THR A 167 3.11 -15.92 1.42
N LEU A 168 4.02 -15.87 2.40
CA LEU A 168 5.13 -16.83 2.49
C LEU A 168 4.63 -18.29 2.61
N ASN A 169 3.56 -18.54 3.37
CA ASN A 169 2.94 -19.86 3.45
C ASN A 169 2.25 -20.31 2.15
N LYS A 170 1.71 -19.41 1.33
CA LYS A 170 1.18 -19.74 -0.01
C LYS A 170 2.32 -20.20 -0.92
N ILE A 171 3.42 -19.42 -0.98
CA ILE A 171 4.60 -19.73 -1.80
C ILE A 171 5.18 -21.08 -1.38
N LYS A 172 5.39 -21.31 -0.08
CA LYS A 172 5.87 -22.59 0.46
C LYS A 172 4.99 -23.78 0.06
N LYS A 173 3.67 -23.62 0.07
CA LYS A 173 2.73 -24.66 -0.39
C LYS A 173 2.82 -24.91 -1.89
N SER A 174 2.95 -23.87 -2.70
CA SER A 174 3.13 -24.02 -4.16
C SER A 174 4.44 -24.75 -4.48
N LEU A 175 5.54 -24.40 -3.81
CA LEU A 175 6.84 -25.07 -3.93
C LEU A 175 6.75 -26.55 -3.56
N ALA A 176 6.13 -26.90 -2.43
CA ALA A 176 5.95 -28.29 -2.03
C ALA A 176 5.10 -29.10 -3.04
N LEU A 177 4.15 -28.47 -3.73
CA LEU A 177 3.36 -29.11 -4.79
C LEU A 177 4.15 -29.29 -6.10
N GLU A 178 5.10 -28.42 -6.40
CA GLU A 178 6.02 -28.57 -7.54
C GLU A 178 7.09 -29.64 -7.26
N GLU A 179 7.68 -29.65 -6.05
CA GLU A 179 8.59 -30.70 -5.59
C GLU A 179 7.95 -32.10 -5.65
N GLN A 180 6.66 -32.22 -5.28
CA GLN A 180 5.90 -33.47 -5.42
C GLN A 180 5.66 -33.86 -6.88
N LYS A 181 5.25 -32.93 -7.75
CA LYS A 181 5.10 -33.23 -9.19
C LYS A 181 6.41 -33.69 -9.82
N ILE A 182 7.54 -33.09 -9.45
CA ILE A 182 8.86 -33.48 -9.95
C ILE A 182 9.21 -34.91 -9.48
N GLN A 183 8.84 -35.31 -8.26
CA GLN A 183 9.03 -36.69 -7.79
C GLN A 183 8.11 -37.69 -8.52
N ASP A 184 6.84 -37.35 -8.73
CA ASP A 184 5.88 -38.21 -9.46
C ASP A 184 6.25 -38.36 -10.95
N THR A 185 6.90 -37.37 -11.56
CA THR A 185 7.32 -37.41 -12.99
C THR A 185 8.55 -38.30 -13.24
N VAL A 186 9.23 -38.81 -12.20
CA VAL A 186 10.41 -39.68 -12.34
C VAL A 186 10.04 -41.17 -12.48
N GLN A 187 8.76 -41.55 -12.36
CA GLN A 187 8.30 -42.95 -12.48
C GLN A 187 7.10 -43.17 -13.42
N GLU A 188 7.19 -42.76 -14.69
CA GLU A 188 6.54 -43.53 -15.76
C GLU A 188 7.23 -43.33 -17.13
N PRO A 189 7.54 -44.41 -17.88
CA PRO A 189 8.10 -44.31 -19.23
C PRO A 189 6.97 -44.24 -20.27
N VAL A 190 7.05 -43.29 -21.21
CA VAL A 190 6.19 -43.28 -22.40
C VAL A 190 7.04 -43.17 -23.66
N GLU A 191 6.81 -44.12 -24.57
CA GLU A 191 7.53 -44.27 -25.84
C GLU A 191 7.15 -43.20 -26.87
N GLU A 192 8.07 -42.92 -27.81
CA GLU A 192 7.76 -42.15 -29.01
C GLU A 192 6.78 -42.92 -29.93
N THR A 193 5.91 -42.23 -30.67
CA THR A 193 5.71 -42.39 -32.13
C THR A 193 4.94 -41.18 -32.71
N LYS A 194 5.07 -40.93 -34.01
CA LYS A 194 4.86 -39.66 -34.73
C LYS A 194 3.59 -39.60 -35.61
N GLU A 195 3.32 -38.40 -36.13
CA GLU A 195 2.54 -38.07 -37.36
C GLU A 195 1.02 -38.33 -37.34
N GLY A 196 0.14 -37.49 -37.92
CA GLY A 196 0.32 -36.16 -38.53
C GLY A 196 -0.90 -35.72 -39.37
N THR A 197 -0.84 -34.50 -39.92
CA THR A 197 -1.63 -33.95 -41.08
C THR A 197 -2.83 -33.00 -40.82
N ASN A 198 -2.72 -31.84 -41.50
CA ASN A 198 -3.66 -30.71 -41.63
C ASN A 198 -5.09 -31.03 -42.10
N THR A 199 -6.04 -30.15 -41.77
CA THR A 199 -7.05 -29.65 -42.74
C THR A 199 -7.33 -28.15 -42.58
N ASN A 200 -7.35 -27.43 -43.71
CA ASN A 200 -7.75 -26.02 -43.80
C ASN A 200 -9.29 -25.91 -43.84
N THR A 201 -9.88 -24.91 -43.15
CA THR A 201 -11.17 -24.34 -43.58
C THR A 201 -11.17 -22.82 -43.44
N LYS A 202 -11.73 -22.10 -44.43
CA LYS A 202 -11.63 -20.64 -44.58
C LYS A 202 -12.72 -19.87 -43.83
N LEU A 203 -12.39 -18.63 -43.44
CA LEU A 203 -13.32 -17.54 -43.13
C LEU A 203 -14.41 -17.33 -44.22
N PRO A 204 -15.57 -16.77 -43.83
CA PRO A 204 -16.19 -15.64 -44.50
C PRO A 204 -15.82 -14.30 -43.82
N LYS A 205 -15.62 -13.24 -44.61
CA LYS A 205 -15.26 -11.88 -44.15
C LYS A 205 -16.49 -10.97 -44.03
N SER A 206 -16.53 -10.13 -43.00
CA SER A 206 -16.99 -8.72 -43.01
C SER A 206 -16.71 -8.12 -41.61
N ALA A 207 -16.20 -6.89 -41.40
CA ALA A 207 -16.00 -5.76 -42.31
C ALA A 207 -14.72 -4.94 -41.96
N THR A 208 -14.22 -4.20 -42.96
CA THR A 208 -13.48 -2.91 -42.85
C THR A 208 -12.40 -2.70 -41.77
N ILE A 209 -11.16 -3.06 -42.14
CA ILE A 209 -9.93 -2.24 -42.06
C ILE A 209 -9.76 -1.30 -40.84
N SER A 210 -9.00 -1.78 -39.85
CA SER A 210 -7.81 -1.07 -39.37
C SER A 210 -6.76 -2.12 -39.00
N HIS A 211 -5.57 -2.08 -39.62
CA HIS A 211 -4.49 -3.03 -39.32
C HIS A 211 -3.57 -2.44 -38.25
N GLY A 212 -4.01 -2.53 -36.99
CA GLY A 212 -3.21 -2.29 -35.80
C GLY A 212 -3.31 -3.46 -34.83
N SER A 213 -2.39 -3.55 -33.86
CA SER A 213 -2.61 -4.41 -32.68
C SER A 213 -3.76 -3.83 -31.86
N GLU A 214 -4.66 -4.66 -31.34
CA GLU A 214 -5.74 -4.23 -30.43
C GLU A 214 -5.18 -3.45 -29.23
N LYS A 215 -3.99 -3.84 -28.73
CA LYS A 215 -3.26 -3.13 -27.67
C LYS A 215 -2.81 -1.73 -28.09
N TRP A 216 -2.38 -1.56 -29.34
CA TRP A 216 -1.99 -0.26 -29.88
C TRP A 216 -3.21 0.65 -30.05
N GLN A 217 -4.31 0.12 -30.59
CA GLN A 217 -5.55 0.89 -30.75
C GLN A 217 -6.10 1.35 -29.40
N SER A 218 -6.19 0.45 -28.41
CA SER A 218 -6.62 0.80 -27.05
C SER A 218 -5.70 1.83 -26.39
N LEU A 219 -4.37 1.76 -26.60
CA LEU A 219 -3.43 2.77 -26.10
C LEU A 219 -3.67 4.15 -26.75
N VAL A 220 -3.91 4.21 -28.06
CA VAL A 220 -4.22 5.46 -28.78
C VAL A 220 -5.54 6.05 -28.28
N GLU A 221 -6.58 5.22 -28.09
CA GLU A 221 -7.89 5.66 -27.57
C GLU A 221 -7.76 6.20 -26.13
N LYS A 222 -7.03 5.51 -25.24
CA LYS A 222 -6.71 6.00 -23.88
C LYS A 222 -5.92 7.30 -23.88
N ILE A 223 -4.99 7.48 -24.83
CA ILE A 223 -4.23 8.74 -25.01
C ILE A 223 -5.14 9.90 -25.43
N GLU A 224 -6.15 9.68 -26.26
CA GLU A 224 -7.16 10.72 -26.57
C GLU A 224 -8.06 11.03 -25.35
N VAL A 225 -8.46 10.01 -24.58
CA VAL A 225 -9.17 10.23 -23.30
C VAL A 225 -8.35 11.10 -22.35
N LEU A 226 -7.05 10.79 -22.18
CA LEU A 226 -6.13 11.59 -21.36
C LEU A 226 -6.03 13.04 -21.86
N LYS A 227 -5.89 13.25 -23.17
CA LYS A 227 -5.87 14.60 -23.78
C LYS A 227 -7.16 15.38 -23.51
N ASN A 228 -8.32 14.73 -23.53
CA ASN A 228 -9.61 15.36 -23.26
C ASN A 228 -9.77 15.72 -21.77
N LEU A 229 -9.31 14.88 -20.85
CA LEU A 229 -9.35 15.19 -19.41
C LEU A 229 -8.51 16.42 -19.04
N VAL A 230 -7.32 16.55 -19.67
CA VAL A 230 -6.45 17.72 -19.51
C VAL A 230 -7.12 19.01 -20.00
N ASP A 231 -7.79 18.99 -21.16
CA ASP A 231 -8.52 20.18 -21.68
C ASP A 231 -9.68 20.61 -20.78
N ASN A 232 -10.26 19.68 -20.02
CA ASN A 232 -11.37 19.93 -19.10
C ASN A 232 -10.92 20.21 -17.65
N GLU A 233 -9.61 20.38 -17.42
CA GLU A 233 -9.02 20.62 -16.09
C GLU A 233 -9.41 19.57 -15.03
N ARG A 234 -9.73 18.34 -15.46
CA ARG A 234 -10.11 17.22 -14.59
C ARG A 234 -8.86 16.49 -14.11
N ILE A 235 -8.02 17.16 -13.33
CA ILE A 235 -6.69 16.67 -12.92
C ILE A 235 -6.77 15.35 -12.13
N PHE A 236 -7.78 15.16 -11.28
CA PHE A 236 -7.96 13.91 -10.54
C PHE A 236 -8.23 12.73 -11.49
N GLU A 237 -9.21 12.86 -12.38
CA GLU A 237 -9.51 11.85 -13.41
C GLU A 237 -8.33 11.66 -14.38
N THR A 238 -7.65 12.75 -14.77
CA THR A 238 -6.43 12.74 -15.60
C THR A 238 -5.35 11.86 -14.96
N SER A 239 -5.24 11.90 -13.64
CA SER A 239 -4.23 11.16 -12.89
C SER A 239 -4.45 9.65 -12.95
N ILE A 240 -5.71 9.21 -12.92
CA ILE A 240 -6.09 7.80 -13.04
C ILE A 240 -5.75 7.25 -14.43
N VAL A 241 -6.08 8.01 -15.48
CA VAL A 241 -5.77 7.63 -16.87
C VAL A 241 -4.27 7.69 -17.14
N TYR A 242 -3.55 8.64 -16.52
CA TYR A 242 -2.10 8.75 -16.64
C TYR A 242 -1.36 7.58 -15.96
N ASP A 243 -1.78 7.17 -14.76
CA ASP A 243 -1.28 5.99 -14.05
C ASP A 243 -1.41 4.73 -14.92
N ASP A 244 -2.60 4.44 -15.45
CA ASP A 244 -2.81 3.30 -16.35
C ASP A 244 -1.94 3.38 -17.62
N ILE A 245 -1.82 4.56 -18.25
CA ILE A 245 -0.95 4.72 -19.43
C ILE A 245 0.53 4.49 -19.08
N GLN A 246 1.04 4.94 -17.92
CA GLN A 246 2.42 4.62 -17.51
C GLN A 246 2.60 3.13 -17.28
N ASN A 247 1.64 2.45 -16.64
CA ASN A 247 1.69 1.00 -16.41
C ASN A 247 1.63 0.20 -17.72
N LEU A 248 0.88 0.67 -18.73
CA LEU A 248 0.90 0.09 -20.08
C LEU A 248 2.26 0.30 -20.77
N LEU A 249 2.83 1.51 -20.67
CA LEU A 249 4.12 1.85 -21.27
C LEU A 249 5.31 1.16 -20.62
N ALA A 250 5.22 0.76 -19.35
CA ALA A 250 6.22 -0.05 -18.66
C ALA A 250 6.35 -1.47 -19.25
N ASN A 251 5.27 -1.99 -19.87
CA ASN A 251 5.23 -3.33 -20.47
C ASN A 251 5.44 -3.33 -22.00
N PHE A 252 5.44 -2.16 -22.63
CA PHE A 252 5.57 -1.97 -24.07
C PHE A 252 5.97 -0.51 -24.34
N ASP A 253 7.16 -0.24 -24.89
CA ASP A 253 7.60 1.13 -25.20
C ASP A 253 7.50 1.47 -26.71
N PRO A 254 6.35 1.98 -27.17
CA PRO A 254 6.15 2.48 -28.52
C PRO A 254 6.75 3.87 -28.79
N LYS A 255 7.36 4.55 -27.81
CA LYS A 255 7.78 5.96 -27.95
C LYS A 255 8.87 6.16 -29.01
N GLU A 256 9.74 5.15 -29.18
CA GLU A 256 10.76 5.12 -30.23
C GLU A 256 10.15 4.96 -31.64
N TYR A 257 9.01 4.28 -31.73
CA TYR A 257 8.37 3.88 -32.99
C TYR A 257 7.27 4.86 -33.47
N PHE A 258 6.63 5.59 -32.55
CA PHE A 258 5.50 6.49 -32.82
C PHE A 258 5.62 7.87 -32.14
N PRO A 259 6.75 8.60 -32.32
CA PRO A 259 6.99 9.88 -31.65
C PRO A 259 5.92 10.95 -31.97
N GLU A 260 5.24 10.85 -33.12
CA GLU A 260 4.14 11.72 -33.52
C GLU A 260 2.88 11.61 -32.63
N VAL A 261 2.71 10.50 -31.91
CA VAL A 261 1.62 10.32 -30.94
C VAL A 261 2.02 10.86 -29.57
N PHE A 262 3.25 10.55 -29.13
CA PHE A 262 3.71 10.85 -27.78
C PHE A 262 4.22 12.28 -27.59
N PHE A 263 4.88 12.88 -28.57
CA PHE A 263 5.39 14.26 -28.42
C PHE A 263 4.26 15.30 -28.21
N PRO A 264 3.12 15.26 -28.95
CA PRO A 264 1.98 16.12 -28.65
C PRO A 264 1.36 15.85 -27.28
N LEU A 265 1.32 14.59 -26.83
CA LEU A 265 0.83 14.23 -25.50
C LEU A 265 1.71 14.82 -24.40
N TYR A 266 3.03 14.57 -24.45
CA TYR A 266 3.97 15.08 -23.45
C TYR A 266 3.98 16.61 -23.40
N LYS A 267 3.90 17.28 -24.56
CA LYS A 267 3.74 18.75 -24.63
C LYS A 267 2.46 19.24 -23.95
N LYS A 268 1.38 18.45 -23.98
CA LYS A 268 0.07 18.81 -23.40
C LYS A 268 -0.01 18.58 -21.90
N ILE A 269 0.58 17.50 -21.38
CA ILE A 269 0.58 17.18 -19.94
C ILE A 269 1.65 17.96 -19.16
N ALA A 270 2.76 18.37 -19.80
CA ALA A 270 3.88 19.02 -19.12
C ALA A 270 3.53 20.22 -18.21
N PRO A 271 2.53 21.09 -18.52
CA PRO A 271 2.13 22.17 -17.62
C PRO A 271 1.45 21.70 -16.33
N VAL A 272 0.76 20.55 -16.35
CA VAL A 272 -0.08 20.02 -15.25
C VAL A 272 0.53 18.78 -14.59
N ILE A 273 1.68 18.30 -15.06
CA ILE A 273 2.28 17.03 -14.65
C ILE A 273 2.61 16.98 -13.15
N SER A 274 2.94 18.12 -12.54
CA SER A 274 3.16 18.20 -11.09
C SER A 274 1.88 17.93 -10.29
N ASP A 275 0.72 18.40 -10.77
CA ASP A 275 -0.56 18.24 -10.08
C ASP A 275 -1.20 16.87 -10.37
N ILE A 276 -0.86 16.27 -11.52
CA ILE A 276 -1.11 14.86 -11.81
C ILE A 276 -0.38 13.97 -10.78
N HIS A 277 0.95 14.14 -10.63
CA HIS A 277 1.71 13.34 -9.68
C HIS A 277 1.27 13.54 -8.23
N LYS A 278 1.02 14.79 -7.79
CA LYS A 278 0.41 15.02 -6.47
C LYS A 278 -0.89 14.24 -6.27
N ASN A 279 -1.80 14.24 -7.25
CA ASN A 279 -3.06 13.49 -7.13
C ASN A 279 -2.83 11.97 -7.04
N ILE A 280 -1.87 11.42 -7.78
CA ILE A 280 -1.45 10.02 -7.63
C ILE A 280 -0.95 9.77 -6.20
N ASP A 281 -0.02 10.58 -5.71
CA ASP A 281 0.60 10.42 -4.40
C ASP A 281 -0.42 10.56 -3.25
N TYR A 282 -1.33 11.53 -3.33
CA TYR A 282 -2.34 11.79 -2.30
C TYR A 282 -3.52 10.81 -2.33
N TYR A 283 -3.95 10.36 -3.51
CA TYR A 283 -5.21 9.61 -3.65
C TYR A 283 -5.06 8.15 -4.06
N SER A 284 -3.91 7.67 -4.55
CA SER A 284 -3.75 6.29 -5.06
C SER A 284 -4.23 5.17 -4.12
N THR A 285 -4.16 5.39 -2.80
CA THR A 285 -4.61 4.45 -1.76
C THR A 285 -6.05 4.69 -1.27
N SER A 286 -6.72 5.75 -1.75
CA SER A 286 -8.05 6.17 -1.34
C SER A 286 -9.17 5.33 -1.95
N ILE A 287 -10.34 5.35 -1.29
CA ILE A 287 -11.56 4.69 -1.78
C ILE A 287 -12.04 5.36 -3.08
N GLN A 288 -11.97 6.68 -3.17
CA GLN A 288 -12.38 7.45 -4.35
C GLN A 288 -11.55 7.09 -5.57
N TRP A 289 -10.23 6.96 -5.41
CA TRP A 289 -9.34 6.45 -6.46
C TRP A 289 -9.67 5.02 -6.84
N SER A 290 -9.87 4.11 -5.87
CA SER A 290 -10.24 2.71 -6.17
C SER A 290 -11.55 2.60 -6.96
N ILE A 291 -12.54 3.45 -6.65
CA ILE A 291 -13.82 3.50 -7.36
C ILE A 291 -13.62 4.08 -8.76
N ALA A 292 -13.00 5.25 -8.89
CA ALA A 292 -12.83 5.93 -10.16
C ALA A 292 -11.91 5.14 -11.12
N LYS A 293 -10.87 4.46 -10.61
CA LYS A 293 -10.03 3.52 -11.37
C LYS A 293 -10.85 2.34 -11.91
N LYS A 294 -11.72 1.74 -11.10
CA LYS A 294 -12.65 0.68 -11.56
C LYS A 294 -13.65 1.19 -12.60
N MET A 295 -14.16 2.42 -12.48
CA MET A 295 -15.07 3.01 -13.46
C MET A 295 -14.37 3.18 -14.82
N TYR A 296 -13.13 3.69 -14.81
CA TYR A 296 -12.28 3.80 -15.99
C TYR A 296 -11.90 2.44 -16.60
N GLU A 297 -11.60 1.43 -15.78
CA GLU A 297 -11.29 0.06 -16.22
C GLU A 297 -12.49 -0.65 -16.88
N ILE A 298 -13.72 -0.31 -16.49
CA ILE A 298 -14.96 -0.87 -17.07
C ILE A 298 -15.26 -0.24 -18.44
N ASP A 299 -15.22 1.10 -18.55
CA ASP A 299 -15.43 1.81 -19.81
C ASP A 299 -14.71 3.17 -19.81
N TYR A 300 -13.52 3.21 -20.40
CA TYR A 300 -12.69 4.41 -20.51
C TYR A 300 -13.27 5.47 -21.47
N ASN A 301 -14.19 5.10 -22.36
CA ASN A 301 -14.85 6.06 -23.26
C ASN A 301 -15.99 6.78 -22.51
N GLN A 302 -16.82 6.04 -21.77
CA GLN A 302 -17.89 6.63 -20.94
C GLN A 302 -17.38 7.36 -19.70
N PHE A 303 -16.13 7.14 -19.31
CA PHE A 303 -15.46 7.87 -18.21
C PHE A 303 -15.46 9.39 -18.40
N LEU A 304 -15.54 9.87 -19.65
CA LEU A 304 -15.68 11.29 -19.99
C LEU A 304 -17.13 11.80 -19.94
N ASP A 305 -18.06 11.05 -20.56
CA ASP A 305 -19.35 11.59 -21.00
C ASP A 305 -20.41 11.68 -19.89
N ASN A 306 -20.36 10.79 -18.89
CA ASN A 306 -21.40 10.67 -17.86
C ASN A 306 -20.93 10.96 -16.42
N LEU A 307 -19.65 11.31 -16.22
CA LEU A 307 -19.09 11.52 -14.88
C LEU A 307 -19.20 12.99 -14.44
N GLU A 308 -19.92 13.24 -13.34
CA GLU A 308 -19.85 14.53 -12.64
C GLU A 308 -18.41 14.80 -12.19
N ARG A 309 -17.95 16.06 -12.23
CA ARG A 309 -16.54 16.40 -11.93
C ARG A 309 -16.23 16.04 -10.48
N MET A 310 -15.25 15.16 -10.28
CA MET A 310 -14.89 14.66 -8.94
C MET A 310 -14.47 15.82 -8.01
N PRO A 311 -14.96 15.89 -6.76
CA PRO A 311 -14.67 16.99 -5.84
C PRO A 311 -13.18 17.11 -5.49
N GLU A 312 -12.42 16.02 -5.59
CA GLU A 312 -10.96 15.94 -5.43
C GLU A 312 -10.20 16.91 -6.36
N ASN A 313 -10.77 17.30 -7.51
CA ASN A 313 -10.21 18.35 -8.38
C ASN A 313 -10.07 19.72 -7.70
N ASN A 314 -10.85 19.97 -6.65
CA ASN A 314 -10.83 21.23 -5.90
C ASN A 314 -9.90 21.19 -4.68
N PHE A 315 -9.47 20.00 -4.25
CA PHE A 315 -8.77 19.79 -2.97
C PHE A 315 -7.32 20.27 -2.96
N LEU A 316 -6.61 20.21 -4.10
CA LEU A 316 -5.21 20.65 -4.20
C LEU A 316 -5.04 22.14 -4.57
N ASN A 317 -6.13 22.79 -5.02
CA ASN A 317 -6.12 24.19 -5.42
C ASN A 317 -6.44 25.17 -4.27
N SER A 318 -6.80 24.66 -3.09
CA SER A 318 -7.05 25.45 -1.89
C SER A 318 -5.74 25.81 -1.17
N THR A 319 -5.16 26.94 -1.54
CA THR A 319 -4.08 27.58 -0.77
C THR A 319 -4.42 27.68 0.73
N SER A 320 -3.40 27.50 1.58
CA SER A 320 -3.39 27.71 3.05
C SER A 320 -4.06 26.68 3.99
N SER A 321 -3.36 25.57 4.19
CA SER A 321 -2.80 25.15 5.50
C SER A 321 -3.66 24.91 6.76
N SER A 322 -4.98 25.14 6.81
CA SER A 322 -5.76 24.86 8.03
C SER A 322 -6.46 23.49 8.04
N LEU A 323 -7.21 23.14 6.99
CA LEU A 323 -8.00 21.89 6.97
C LEU A 323 -7.14 20.61 6.98
N ALA A 324 -5.95 20.65 6.37
CA ALA A 324 -5.06 19.49 6.34
C ALA A 324 -4.61 19.06 7.76
N GLN A 325 -4.56 19.98 8.73
CA GLN A 325 -4.26 19.61 10.11
C GLN A 325 -5.45 18.95 10.83
N GLU A 326 -6.68 19.39 10.56
CA GLU A 326 -7.90 18.82 11.16
C GLU A 326 -8.15 17.37 10.75
N TYR A 327 -7.86 17.01 9.49
CA TYR A 327 -8.12 15.67 8.96
C TYR A 327 -6.95 14.68 9.08
N PHE A 328 -5.69 15.12 9.20
CA PHE A 328 -4.52 14.21 9.18
C PHE A 328 -3.78 14.01 10.53
N TYR A 329 -4.15 14.71 11.61
CA TYR A 329 -3.51 14.50 12.93
C TYR A 329 -4.37 13.80 14.00
N GLN A 330 -5.64 13.48 13.71
CA GLN A 330 -6.41 12.61 14.62
C GLN A 330 -5.90 11.16 14.53
N THR A 331 -5.40 10.68 15.65
CA THR A 331 -4.99 9.26 15.80
C THR A 331 -6.21 8.39 16.09
N ASN A 332 -6.15 7.08 15.80
CA ASN A 332 -7.23 6.12 16.14
C ASN A 332 -7.58 6.07 17.66
N SER A 333 -6.73 6.65 18.51
CA SER A 333 -6.97 6.91 19.94
C SER A 333 -8.06 7.97 20.20
N GLU A 334 -8.23 8.95 19.32
CA GLU A 334 -9.15 10.08 19.50
C GLU A 334 -10.52 9.85 18.83
N VAL A 335 -10.54 9.05 17.75
CA VAL A 335 -11.75 8.65 16.99
C VAL A 335 -12.83 8.01 17.90
N LYS A 336 -12.45 7.45 19.06
CA LYS A 336 -13.40 6.88 20.04
C LYS A 336 -14.27 7.90 20.80
N LYS A 337 -14.08 9.21 20.65
CA LYS A 337 -14.87 10.23 21.38
C LYS A 337 -15.85 11.06 20.56
N GLN A 338 -15.74 11.13 19.23
CA GLN A 338 -16.61 12.00 18.41
C GLN A 338 -17.05 11.36 17.09
N TYR A 339 -17.97 10.39 17.16
CA TYR A 339 -18.99 10.18 16.13
C TYR A 339 -20.31 9.69 16.78
N ARG A 340 -21.06 10.65 17.31
CA ARG A 340 -22.52 10.55 17.49
C ARG A 340 -23.16 11.77 16.83
N GLU A 341 -23.13 11.79 15.50
CA GLU A 341 -24.03 12.65 14.73
C GLU A 341 -25.19 11.85 14.15
N ASN A 342 -26.36 12.47 14.22
CA ASN A 342 -27.64 11.79 14.05
C ASN A 342 -28.06 11.73 12.58
N ASN A 343 -27.36 10.94 11.76
CA ASN A 343 -27.88 10.54 10.45
C ASN A 343 -28.95 9.46 10.58
N LYS A 344 -30.08 9.84 11.18
CA LYS A 344 -31.30 9.05 11.25
C LYS A 344 -32.02 9.14 9.90
N ILE A 345 -31.52 8.37 8.92
CA ILE A 345 -32.10 8.28 7.56
C ILE A 345 -33.36 7.37 7.51
N LEU A 346 -33.77 6.83 8.66
CA LEU A 346 -35.05 6.15 8.85
C LEU A 346 -35.74 6.69 10.11
N GLU A 347 -36.94 7.25 9.96
CA GLU A 347 -37.86 7.40 11.09
C GLU A 347 -38.44 6.03 11.47
N ASP A 348 -38.65 5.79 12.77
CA ASP A 348 -39.10 4.49 13.29
C ASP A 348 -40.55 4.10 12.91
N ASN A 349 -41.21 4.86 12.02
CA ASN A 349 -42.61 4.67 11.61
C ASN A 349 -42.80 3.75 10.40
N ASP A 350 -41.81 3.64 9.49
CA ASP A 350 -41.95 2.87 8.24
C ASP A 350 -41.75 1.34 8.41
N ALA A 351 -41.45 0.88 9.63
CA ALA A 351 -41.23 -0.53 9.95
C ALA A 351 -42.53 -1.33 10.28
N HIS A 352 -43.72 -0.73 10.13
CA HIS A 352 -44.99 -1.40 10.40
C HIS A 352 -45.49 -2.30 9.24
N LYS A 353 -44.94 -3.52 9.14
CA LYS A 353 -45.68 -4.64 8.54
C LYS A 353 -46.69 -5.20 9.56
N PRO A 354 -48.00 -5.29 9.23
CA PRO A 354 -49.00 -5.83 10.16
C PRO A 354 -48.79 -7.32 10.45
N ASN A 355 -49.06 -7.70 11.70
CA ASN A 355 -48.85 -9.02 12.31
C ASN A 355 -49.11 -10.25 11.42
N ILE A 356 -48.07 -11.08 11.24
CA ILE A 356 -48.25 -12.50 10.92
C ILE A 356 -48.30 -13.28 12.25
N SER A 357 -49.50 -13.69 12.63
CA SER A 357 -49.79 -14.36 13.91
C SER A 357 -49.27 -15.80 13.96
N ILE A 358 -48.09 -16.04 14.53
CA ILE A 358 -47.59 -17.38 14.84
C ILE A 358 -47.75 -17.65 16.34
N LYS A 359 -48.65 -18.59 16.69
CA LYS A 359 -48.91 -19.01 18.07
C LYS A 359 -47.78 -19.91 18.58
N SER A 360 -47.02 -19.47 19.57
CA SER A 360 -46.13 -20.34 20.36
C SER A 360 -46.89 -20.93 21.57
N GLN A 361 -46.78 -22.24 21.78
CA GLN A 361 -47.46 -22.93 22.88
C GLN A 361 -46.69 -22.84 24.20
N ASN A 362 -47.47 -22.76 25.28
CA ASN A 362 -47.04 -22.68 26.68
C ASN A 362 -45.94 -23.68 27.09
N ARG A 363 -45.05 -23.22 27.97
CA ARG A 363 -44.64 -24.00 29.15
C ARG A 363 -44.82 -23.16 30.41
N LYS A 364 -45.59 -23.69 31.36
CA LYS A 364 -45.50 -23.35 32.80
C LYS A 364 -44.36 -24.22 33.40
N ASP A 365 -43.88 -24.07 34.63
CA ASP A 365 -44.37 -23.44 35.88
C ASP A 365 -43.17 -22.84 36.65
N GLY A 366 -43.41 -22.08 37.75
CA GLY A 366 -42.34 -21.75 38.73
C GLY A 366 -42.26 -20.29 39.23
N ASN A 367 -43.37 -19.75 39.72
CA ASN A 367 -43.48 -18.42 40.40
C ASN A 367 -42.92 -18.49 41.85
N PRO A 368 -42.90 -17.41 42.69
CA PRO A 368 -42.97 -15.95 42.46
C PRO A 368 -41.94 -15.11 43.30
N GLN A 369 -42.16 -13.78 43.34
CA GLN A 369 -41.73 -12.78 44.35
C GLN A 369 -40.29 -12.22 44.17
N ASN A 370 -39.98 -10.91 44.26
CA ASN A 370 -40.71 -9.68 44.64
C ASN A 370 -39.82 -8.46 44.20
N ILE A 371 -40.24 -7.19 44.00
CA ILE A 371 -41.54 -6.46 44.02
C ILE A 371 -41.36 -5.07 43.31
N ILE A 372 -42.44 -4.41 42.82
CA ILE A 372 -42.68 -2.93 42.63
C ILE A 372 -41.51 -2.04 42.08
N LYS A 373 -41.58 -1.43 40.88
CA LYS A 373 -42.23 -0.11 40.55
C LYS A 373 -41.62 1.10 41.34
N GLN A 374 -41.56 2.35 40.88
CA GLN A 374 -42.02 3.03 39.65
C GLN A 374 -41.19 4.34 39.49
N GLU A 375 -40.92 4.71 38.23
CA GLU A 375 -41.10 6.06 37.63
C GLU A 375 -40.57 7.37 38.27
N ASN A 376 -39.69 8.02 37.48
CA ASN A 376 -39.80 9.38 36.91
C ASN A 376 -39.47 10.65 37.74
N ASN A 377 -38.88 11.61 36.99
CA ASN A 377 -38.88 13.08 37.16
C ASN A 377 -37.95 13.67 38.27
N ILE A 378 -37.29 14.84 38.12
CA ILE A 378 -37.22 15.86 37.04
C ILE A 378 -35.99 16.81 37.25
N GLU A 379 -35.61 17.59 36.21
CA GLU A 379 -34.82 18.87 36.21
C GLU A 379 -33.33 19.00 36.64
N ASN A 380 -32.52 19.45 35.67
CA ASN A 380 -31.64 20.64 35.65
C ASN A 380 -31.05 21.24 36.95
N ILE A 381 -29.72 21.15 37.10
CA ILE A 381 -28.82 22.13 37.76
C ILE A 381 -27.51 22.16 36.93
N SER A 382 -27.26 23.19 36.13
CA SER A 382 -26.50 24.44 36.42
C SER A 382 -24.98 24.26 36.56
N ASN A 383 -24.23 24.99 35.72
CA ASN A 383 -22.77 25.16 35.84
C ASN A 383 -22.43 25.90 37.15
N ASP A 384 -21.52 25.36 37.98
CA ASP A 384 -20.67 26.12 38.93
C ASP A 384 -19.62 25.24 39.69
N GLU A 385 -18.98 24.28 39.01
CA GLU A 385 -17.92 23.43 39.61
C GLU A 385 -16.70 23.20 38.68
N LEU A 386 -16.13 24.29 38.13
CA LEU A 386 -14.94 24.22 37.24
C LEU A 386 -13.71 25.03 37.70
N ASP A 387 -13.78 25.69 38.87
CA ASP A 387 -12.70 26.54 39.42
C ASP A 387 -12.01 25.97 40.68
N LYS A 388 -11.86 24.63 40.78
CA LYS A 388 -11.19 23.98 41.95
C LYS A 388 -10.28 22.79 41.60
N LEU A 389 -9.57 22.84 40.47
CA LEU A 389 -8.70 21.71 40.05
C LEU A 389 -7.32 22.09 39.53
N PHE A 390 -6.86 23.32 39.80
CA PHE A 390 -5.45 23.73 39.64
C PHE A 390 -4.99 24.62 40.80
N ASP A 391 -4.66 23.97 41.92
CA ASP A 391 -3.81 24.51 42.98
C ASP A 391 -3.06 23.32 43.62
N PHE A 392 -1.85 23.04 43.11
CA PHE A 392 -0.65 22.54 43.82
C PHE A 392 0.47 22.15 42.83
#